data_AF-A0AAP0MVQ1-F1
#
_entry.id   AF-A0AAP0MVQ1-F1
#
_cell.length_a   1.000
_cell.length_b   1.000
_cell.length_c   1.000
_cell.angle_alpha   90.00
_cell.angle_beta   90.00
_cell.angle_gamma   90.00
#
_symmetry.space_group_name_H-M   'P 1'
#
loop_
_entity.id
_entity.type
_entity.pdbx_description
1 polymer ?
#
loop_
_entity_poly.entity_id
_entity_poly.type
_entity_poly.pdbx_seq_one_letter_code
_entity_poly.pdbx_strand_id
1 'polypeptide(L)'
;MWPLNTTEPLRRTALNRVFAAVYTCAIFGLLYHHVQIIHSRSPLVSLSLLLSDTVLAFMWATMQVFRMRPIHCKEFPENLLKVMKPSEFPALDVFVCNADPYKEPPINVVNTALSVMAFDYPTDKLSVYVSDDGGSAATLFAFVEAAKFGRHWLPFCRKNNVLETRTLC
;
A
#
# COMPACT_ATOMS: atom_id res chain seq x y z
N MET A 1 19.20 1.44 -22.85
CA MET A 1 18.36 0.49 -22.08
C MET A 1 17.13 1.27 -21.62
N TRP A 2 15.93 0.87 -22.01
CA TRP A 2 14.70 1.58 -21.60
C TRP A 2 14.46 1.35 -20.11
N PRO A 3 14.25 2.41 -19.29
CA PRO A 3 13.98 2.22 -17.87
C PRO A 3 12.57 1.63 -17.67
N LEU A 4 12.47 0.60 -16.83
CA LEU A 4 11.18 0.02 -16.42
C LEU A 4 10.51 0.86 -15.34
N ASN A 5 11.33 1.49 -14.49
CA ASN A 5 10.89 2.42 -13.47
C ASN A 5 11.89 3.58 -13.32
N THR A 6 11.41 4.70 -12.81
CA THR A 6 12.21 5.84 -12.40
C THR A 6 11.83 6.25 -10.99
N THR A 7 12.81 6.74 -10.22
CA THR A 7 12.57 7.22 -8.85
C THR A 7 13.02 8.66 -8.75
N GLU A 8 12.11 9.54 -8.34
CA GLU A 8 12.39 10.96 -8.19
C GLU A 8 11.97 11.44 -6.80
N PRO A 9 12.82 12.22 -6.10
CA PRO A 9 12.40 12.82 -4.83
C PRO A 9 11.28 13.84 -5.10
N LEU A 10 10.23 13.83 -4.28
CA LEU A 10 9.17 14.82 -4.46
C LEU A 10 9.73 16.23 -4.25
N ARG A 11 9.25 17.19 -5.04
CA ARG A 11 9.60 18.62 -4.89
C ARG A 11 9.35 19.16 -3.47
N ARG A 12 8.36 18.60 -2.77
CA ARG A 12 8.01 18.92 -1.37
C ARG A 12 9.09 18.53 -0.35
N THR A 13 10.10 17.74 -0.74
CA THR A 13 11.20 17.32 0.14
C THR A 13 11.94 18.51 0.75
N ALA A 14 12.24 19.55 -0.05
CA ALA A 14 12.90 20.75 0.45
C ALA A 14 12.06 21.49 1.48
N LEU A 15 10.76 21.69 1.19
CA LEU A 15 9.81 22.32 2.10
C LEU A 15 9.68 21.53 3.41
N ASN A 16 9.60 20.20 3.33
CA ASN A 16 9.49 19.38 4.53
C ASN A 16 10.76 19.42 5.40
N ARG A 17 11.96 19.55 4.80
CA ARG A 17 13.21 19.71 5.56
C ARG A 17 13.27 21.05 6.29
N VAL A 18 12.84 22.13 5.64
CA VAL A 18 12.73 23.44 6.29
C VAL A 18 11.72 23.39 7.43
N PHE A 19 10.55 22.80 7.20
CA PHE A 19 9.54 22.57 8.23
C PHE A 19 10.10 21.76 9.41
N ALA A 20 10.84 20.68 9.14
CA ALA A 20 11.48 19.86 10.16
C ALA A 20 12.43 20.70 11.02
N ALA A 21 13.32 21.48 10.40
CA ALA A 21 14.29 22.30 11.10
C ALA A 21 13.61 23.33 12.02
N VAL A 22 12.61 24.05 11.50
CA VAL A 22 11.84 25.04 12.28
C VAL A 22 11.15 24.38 13.48
N TYR A 23 10.49 23.24 13.27
CA TYR A 23 9.76 22.55 14.32
C TYR A 23 10.70 21.94 15.38
N THR A 24 11.85 21.43 14.96
CA THR A 24 12.91 20.96 15.87
C THR A 24 13.45 22.11 16.73
N CYS A 25 13.70 23.29 16.16
CA CYS A 25 14.09 24.47 16.93
C CYS A 25 13.01 24.88 17.94
N ALA A 26 11.73 24.82 17.55
CA ALA A 26 10.61 25.11 18.45
C ALA A 26 10.52 24.13 19.61
N ILE A 27 10.67 22.82 19.36
CA ILE A 27 10.72 21.78 20.40
C ILE A 27 11.86 22.04 21.38
N PHE A 28 13.08 22.29 20.89
CA PHE A 28 14.22 22.57 21.78
C PHE A 28 14.00 23.84 22.61
N GLY A 29 13.42 24.89 22.03
CA GLY A 29 13.06 26.11 22.75
C GLY A 29 12.04 25.87 23.87
N LEU A 30 11.00 25.07 23.59
CA LEU A 30 10.01 24.67 24.58
C LEU A 30 10.64 23.87 25.72
N LEU A 31 11.41 22.82 25.41
CA LEU A 31 12.08 21.99 26.42
C LEU A 31 13.03 22.83 27.29
N TYR A 32 13.79 23.75 26.69
CA TYR A 32 14.65 24.68 27.43
C TYR A 32 13.85 25.57 28.39
N HIS A 33 12.73 26.14 27.93
CA HIS A 33 11.87 26.96 28.76
C HIS A 33 11.29 26.18 29.95
N HIS A 34 10.87 24.92 29.75
CA HIS A 34 10.41 24.05 30.82
C HIS A 34 11.51 23.78 31.86
N VAL A 35 12.75 23.55 31.43
CA VAL A 35 13.90 23.38 32.34
C VAL A 35 14.17 24.66 33.16
N GLN A 36 14.09 25.84 32.55
CA GLN A 36 14.26 27.11 33.25
C GLN A 36 13.15 27.37 34.29
N ILE A 37 11.91 27.01 33.95
CA ILE A 37 10.76 27.12 34.88
C ILE A 37 10.90 26.16 36.05
N ILE A 38 11.32 24.91 35.82
CA ILE A 38 11.58 23.94 36.89
C ILE A 38 12.66 24.46 37.85
N HIS A 39 13.68 25.14 37.31
CA HIS A 39 14.72 25.75 38.14
C HIS A 39 14.22 26.95 38.97
N SER A 40 13.25 27.70 38.46
CA SER A 40 12.81 28.98 39.04
C SER A 40 11.50 28.91 39.86
N ARG A 41 10.68 27.86 39.71
CA ARG A 41 9.31 27.75 40.26
C ARG A 41 8.99 26.32 40.73
N SER A 42 7.75 26.11 41.20
CA SER A 42 7.24 24.83 41.71
C SER A 42 7.42 23.67 40.69
N PRO A 43 8.02 22.53 41.09
CA PRO A 43 8.51 21.52 40.15
C PRO A 43 7.45 20.55 39.62
N LEU A 44 6.37 20.28 40.37
CA LEU A 44 5.47 19.15 40.08
C LEU A 44 4.71 19.28 38.75
N VAL A 45 4.06 20.41 38.50
CA VAL A 45 3.31 20.67 37.24
C VAL A 45 4.28 20.79 36.06
N SER A 46 5.41 21.45 36.29
CA SER A 46 6.42 21.66 35.24
C SER A 46 7.09 20.34 34.83
N LEU A 47 7.24 19.39 35.76
CA LEU A 47 7.80 18.06 35.50
C LEU A 47 6.85 17.17 34.69
N SER A 48 5.54 17.20 34.99
CA SER A 48 4.57 16.42 34.21
C SER A 48 4.44 16.94 32.78
N LEU A 49 4.46 18.27 32.59
CA LEU A 49 4.50 18.88 31.26
C LEU A 49 5.79 18.54 30.51
N LEU A 50 6.96 18.63 31.15
CA LEU A 50 8.24 18.27 30.54
C LEU A 50 8.25 16.80 30.06
N LEU A 51 7.70 15.89 30.87
CA LEU A 51 7.59 14.47 30.50
C LEU A 51 6.68 14.28 29.28
N SER A 52 5.50 14.90 29.29
CA SER A 52 4.54 14.87 28.18
C SER A 52 5.18 15.40 26.89
N ASP A 53 5.83 16.56 26.95
CA ASP A 53 6.45 17.20 25.79
C ASP A 53 7.65 16.42 25.26
N THR A 54 8.42 15.77 26.14
CA THR A 54 9.52 14.89 25.72
C THR A 54 9.00 13.67 24.96
N VAL A 55 7.92 13.05 25.44
CA VAL A 55 7.26 11.92 24.77
C VAL A 55 6.69 12.35 23.42
N LEU A 56 6.02 13.49 23.37
CA LEU A 56 5.46 14.04 22.13
C LEU A 56 6.56 14.41 21.11
N ALA A 57 7.66 15.02 21.58
CA ALA A 57 8.82 15.33 20.77
C ALA A 57 9.46 14.06 20.18
N PHE A 58 9.56 12.98 20.97
CA PHE A 58 10.06 11.69 20.53
C PHE A 58 9.14 11.06 19.46
N MET A 59 7.83 11.03 19.68
CA MET A 59 6.86 10.55 18.69
C MET A 59 6.93 11.37 17.39
N TRP A 60 7.05 12.69 17.50
CA TRP A 60 7.18 13.55 16.33
C TRP A 60 8.50 13.29 15.58
N ALA A 61 9.62 13.17 16.29
CA ALA A 61 10.93 12.94 15.68
C ALA A 61 10.97 11.60 14.92
N THR A 62 10.43 10.53 15.51
CA THR A 62 10.34 9.21 14.87
C THR A 62 9.47 9.25 13.61
N MET A 63 8.33 9.95 13.64
CA MET A 63 7.48 10.12 12.47
C MET A 63 8.13 11.01 11.39
N GLN A 64 8.89 12.03 11.80
CA GLN A 64 9.50 12.99 10.87
C GLN A 64 10.58 12.33 10.00
N VAL A 65 11.30 11.34 10.52
CA VAL A 65 12.31 10.57 9.75
C VAL A 65 11.72 10.01 8.45
N PHE A 66 10.52 9.43 8.50
CA PHE A 66 9.84 8.88 7.32
C PHE A 66 9.43 9.94 6.29
N ARG A 67 9.34 11.21 6.70
CA ARG A 67 8.96 12.33 5.83
C ARG A 67 10.17 13.06 5.24
N MET A 68 11.40 12.78 5.67
CA MET A 68 12.59 13.55 5.26
C MET A 68 12.98 13.42 3.79
N ARG A 69 12.55 12.33 3.13
CA ARG A 69 12.82 12.08 1.71
C ARG A 69 11.74 11.20 1.08
N PRO A 70 10.53 11.75 0.84
CA PRO A 70 9.51 11.01 0.12
C PRO A 70 9.96 10.84 -1.34
N ILE A 71 9.90 9.61 -1.84
CA ILE A 71 10.30 9.22 -3.20
C ILE A 71 9.04 8.88 -3.97
N HIS A 72 8.93 9.39 -5.19
CA HIS A 72 7.90 9.00 -6.14
C HIS A 72 8.52 8.00 -7.12
N CYS A 73 7.93 6.80 -7.19
CA CYS A 73 8.27 5.81 -8.20
C CYS A 73 7.29 5.97 -9.36
N LYS A 74 7.81 6.04 -10.58
CA LYS A 74 7.04 6.04 -11.82
C LYS A 74 7.41 4.84 -12.66
N GLU A 75 6.42 4.00 -12.93
CA GLU A 75 6.48 2.79 -13.74
C GLU A 75 6.21 3.08 -15.24
N PHE A 76 6.78 2.25 -16.10
CA PHE A 76 6.62 2.29 -17.57
C PHE A 76 6.36 0.88 -18.11
N PRO A 77 5.16 0.31 -17.90
CA PRO A 77 4.81 -1.04 -18.35
C PRO A 77 5.02 -1.24 -19.86
N GLU A 78 4.86 -0.19 -20.67
CA GLU A 78 5.08 -0.21 -22.12
C GLU A 78 6.53 -0.51 -22.51
N ASN A 79 7.49 -0.28 -21.60
CA ASN A 79 8.88 -0.62 -21.81
C ASN A 79 9.17 -2.08 -21.49
N LEU A 80 8.31 -2.77 -20.73
CA LEU A 80 8.54 -4.16 -20.35
C LEU A 80 8.58 -5.08 -21.58
N LEU A 81 7.63 -4.92 -22.50
CA LEU A 81 7.57 -5.71 -23.74
C LEU A 81 8.77 -5.45 -24.68
N LYS A 82 9.50 -4.35 -24.47
CA LYS A 82 10.74 -4.04 -25.22
C LYS A 82 11.96 -4.73 -24.63
N VAL A 83 11.91 -5.13 -23.36
CA VAL A 83 13.03 -5.72 -22.61
C VAL A 83 12.87 -7.23 -22.44
N MET A 84 11.63 -7.72 -22.37
CA MET A 84 11.31 -9.11 -22.07
C MET A 84 10.07 -9.56 -22.84
N LYS A 85 10.07 -10.81 -23.31
CA LYS A 85 8.89 -11.39 -23.95
C LYS A 85 7.90 -11.89 -22.88
N PRO A 86 6.58 -11.93 -23.15
CA PRO A 86 5.61 -12.52 -22.22
C PRO A 86 5.95 -13.96 -21.78
N SER A 87 6.57 -14.74 -22.68
CA SER A 87 7.07 -16.09 -22.40
C SER A 87 8.20 -16.15 -21.37
N GLU A 88 8.82 -15.02 -21.03
CA GLU A 88 9.90 -14.91 -20.04
C GLU A 88 9.43 -14.30 -18.72
N PHE A 89 8.17 -13.84 -18.65
CA PHE A 89 7.59 -13.31 -17.42
C PHE A 89 7.66 -14.32 -16.25
N PRO A 90 7.81 -13.88 -15.00
CA PRO A 90 7.80 -14.80 -13.86
C PRO A 90 6.43 -15.47 -13.68
N ALA A 91 6.38 -16.61 -13.00
CA ALA A 91 5.10 -17.13 -12.50
C ALA A 91 4.56 -16.18 -11.41
N LEU A 92 3.25 -15.93 -11.42
CA LEU A 92 2.55 -15.05 -10.51
C LEU A 92 1.40 -15.81 -9.84
N ASP A 93 1.49 -15.92 -8.52
CA ASP A 93 0.46 -16.53 -7.69
C ASP A 93 -0.26 -15.44 -6.90
N VAL A 94 -1.58 -15.34 -7.07
CA VAL A 94 -2.42 -14.37 -6.37
C VAL A 94 -3.27 -15.10 -5.34
N PHE A 95 -3.13 -14.69 -4.08
CA PHE A 95 -3.92 -15.23 -2.97
C PHE A 95 -5.08 -14.29 -2.63
N VAL A 96 -6.29 -14.83 -2.64
CA VAL A 96 -7.52 -14.16 -2.21
C VAL A 96 -7.99 -14.83 -0.93
N CYS A 97 -7.87 -14.13 0.19
CA CYS A 97 -8.31 -14.63 1.50
C CYS A 97 -9.65 -14.02 1.87
N ASN A 98 -10.57 -14.86 2.36
CA ASN A 98 -11.86 -14.47 2.89
C ASN A 98 -11.98 -15.00 4.33
N ALA A 99 -12.40 -14.15 5.26
CA ALA A 99 -12.49 -14.53 6.67
C ALA A 99 -13.94 -14.80 7.14
N ASP A 100 -14.91 -14.05 6.65
CA ASP A 100 -16.29 -14.12 7.13
C ASP A 100 -17.28 -13.74 6.01
N PRO A 101 -18.13 -14.67 5.54
CA PRO A 101 -19.06 -14.42 4.44
C PRO A 101 -20.11 -13.33 4.72
N TYR A 102 -20.33 -12.96 5.99
CA TYR A 102 -21.26 -11.88 6.34
C TYR A 102 -20.60 -10.50 6.26
N LYS A 103 -19.31 -10.40 6.57
CA LYS A 103 -18.53 -9.15 6.46
C LYS A 103 -17.97 -8.96 5.05
N GLU A 104 -17.62 -10.06 4.41
CA GLU A 104 -17.05 -10.13 3.07
C GLU A 104 -17.98 -11.01 2.21
N PRO A 105 -19.05 -10.42 1.63
CA PRO A 105 -20.03 -11.18 0.85
C PRO A 105 -19.35 -12.02 -0.24
N PRO A 106 -19.73 -13.31 -0.41
CA PRO A 106 -19.10 -14.21 -1.39
C PRO A 106 -18.99 -13.65 -2.81
N ILE A 107 -19.98 -12.85 -3.23
CA ILE A 107 -19.99 -12.20 -4.55
C ILE A 107 -18.81 -11.23 -4.74
N ASN A 108 -18.41 -10.52 -3.69
CA ASN A 108 -17.28 -9.58 -3.76
C ASN A 108 -15.96 -10.34 -3.91
N VAL A 109 -15.81 -11.45 -3.18
CA VAL A 109 -14.61 -12.30 -3.24
C VAL A 109 -14.51 -12.96 -4.62
N VAL A 110 -15.63 -13.48 -5.13
CA VAL A 110 -15.75 -14.01 -6.50
C VAL A 110 -15.38 -12.97 -7.56
N ASN A 111 -15.90 -11.75 -7.44
CA ASN A 111 -15.60 -10.68 -8.38
C ASN A 111 -14.11 -10.32 -8.39
N THR A 112 -13.48 -10.28 -7.21
CA THR A 112 -12.03 -10.07 -7.09
C THR A 112 -11.26 -11.18 -7.80
N ALA A 113 -11.59 -12.45 -7.54
CA ALA A 113 -10.92 -13.58 -8.19
C ALA A 113 -11.12 -13.60 -9.71
N LEU A 114 -12.34 -13.35 -10.20
CA LEU A 114 -12.62 -13.25 -11.64
C LEU A 114 -11.89 -12.09 -12.30
N SER A 115 -11.78 -10.96 -11.62
CA SER A 115 -11.04 -9.78 -12.12
C SER A 115 -9.55 -10.08 -12.26
N VAL A 116 -8.96 -10.77 -11.28
CA VAL A 116 -7.55 -11.20 -11.34
C VAL A 116 -7.34 -12.19 -12.50
N MET A 117 -8.19 -13.20 -12.64
CA MET A 117 -8.10 -14.17 -13.74
C MET A 117 -8.23 -13.54 -15.14
N ALA A 118 -8.81 -12.34 -15.20
CA ALA A 118 -9.00 -11.57 -16.42
C ALA A 118 -7.84 -10.60 -16.74
N PHE A 119 -6.78 -10.57 -15.91
CA PHE A 119 -5.59 -9.76 -16.18
C PHE A 119 -4.90 -10.13 -17.50
N ASP A 120 -4.25 -9.13 -18.10
CA ASP A 120 -3.42 -9.30 -19.29
C ASP A 120 -2.06 -9.89 -18.91
N TYR A 121 -2.06 -11.17 -18.56
CA TYR A 121 -0.89 -11.95 -18.20
C TYR A 121 -0.96 -13.35 -18.84
N PRO A 122 0.18 -13.99 -19.17
CA PRO A 122 0.18 -15.36 -19.69
C PRO A 122 -0.58 -16.32 -18.77
N THR A 123 -1.55 -17.04 -19.32
CA THR A 123 -2.46 -17.91 -18.56
C THR A 123 -1.76 -19.11 -17.94
N ASP A 124 -0.64 -19.53 -18.51
CA ASP A 124 0.25 -20.58 -18.01
C ASP A 124 1.08 -20.13 -16.80
N LYS A 125 1.06 -18.83 -16.47
CA LYS A 125 1.87 -18.21 -15.43
C LYS A 125 1.08 -17.53 -14.34
N LEU A 126 -0.22 -17.35 -14.51
CA LEU A 126 -1.09 -16.74 -13.52
C LEU A 126 -1.89 -17.83 -12.80
N SER A 127 -1.64 -18.00 -11.50
CA SER A 127 -2.42 -18.87 -10.63
C SER A 127 -3.20 -18.03 -9.62
N VAL A 128 -4.46 -18.36 -9.38
CA VAL A 128 -5.28 -17.71 -8.35
C VAL A 128 -5.67 -18.74 -7.30
N TYR A 129 -5.30 -18.48 -6.06
CA TYR A 129 -5.60 -19.30 -4.90
C TYR A 129 -6.61 -18.58 -4.02
N VAL A 130 -7.62 -19.32 -3.56
CA VAL A 130 -8.65 -18.79 -2.67
C VAL A 130 -8.56 -19.53 -1.34
N SER A 131 -8.32 -18.80 -0.26
CA SER A 131 -8.41 -19.31 1.11
C SER A 131 -9.70 -18.78 1.74
N ASP A 132 -10.55 -19.69 2.20
CA ASP A 132 -11.76 -19.34 2.94
C ASP A 132 -11.61 -19.79 4.40
N ASP A 133 -11.14 -18.87 5.24
CA ASP A 133 -10.91 -19.12 6.66
C ASP A 133 -12.23 -19.26 7.42
N GLY A 134 -13.32 -18.71 6.86
CA GLY A 134 -14.68 -18.85 7.39
C GLY A 134 -15.33 -20.21 7.09
N GLY A 135 -14.73 -21.04 6.23
CA GLY A 135 -15.24 -22.37 5.87
C GLY A 135 -16.70 -22.36 5.38
N SER A 136 -17.10 -21.32 4.67
CA SER A 136 -18.48 -21.05 4.32
C SER A 136 -18.93 -21.84 3.11
N ALA A 137 -19.97 -22.66 3.28
CA ALA A 137 -20.62 -23.35 2.16
C ALA A 137 -21.14 -22.36 1.09
N ALA A 138 -21.55 -21.15 1.49
CA ALA A 138 -21.99 -20.12 0.57
C ALA A 138 -20.84 -19.57 -0.28
N THR A 139 -19.65 -19.39 0.30
CA THR A 139 -18.44 -18.99 -0.42
C THR A 139 -18.04 -20.06 -1.43
N LEU A 140 -18.00 -21.33 -1.00
CA LEU A 140 -17.72 -22.45 -1.89
C LEU A 140 -18.71 -22.52 -3.06
N PHE A 141 -20.01 -22.42 -2.77
CA PHE A 141 -21.05 -22.43 -3.80
C PHE A 141 -20.88 -21.29 -4.80
N ALA A 142 -20.63 -20.06 -4.31
CA ALA A 142 -20.40 -18.91 -5.16
C ALA A 142 -19.19 -19.12 -6.09
N PHE A 143 -18.10 -19.71 -5.61
CA PHE A 143 -16.92 -20.01 -6.42
C PHE A 143 -17.15 -21.11 -7.46
N VAL A 144 -17.97 -22.12 -7.16
CA VAL A 144 -18.37 -23.13 -8.13
C VAL A 144 -19.17 -22.51 -9.28
N GLU A 145 -20.12 -21.63 -8.98
CA GLU A 145 -20.88 -20.91 -10.02
C GLU A 145 -20.01 -19.90 -10.77
N ALA A 146 -19.11 -19.21 -10.07
CA ALA A 146 -18.13 -18.31 -10.67
C ALA A 146 -17.22 -19.02 -11.68
N ALA A 147 -16.79 -20.25 -11.39
CA ALA A 147 -15.98 -21.04 -12.30
C ALA A 147 -16.72 -21.37 -13.61
N LYS A 148 -18.04 -21.65 -13.54
CA LYS A 148 -18.88 -21.86 -14.72
C LYS A 148 -19.05 -20.57 -15.52
N PHE A 149 -19.29 -19.45 -14.84
CA PHE A 149 -19.41 -18.15 -15.46
C PHE A 149 -18.10 -17.70 -16.12
N GLY A 150 -16.97 -17.88 -15.43
CA GLY A 150 -15.63 -17.49 -15.88
C GLY A 150 -15.23 -18.12 -17.21
N ARG A 151 -15.70 -19.34 -17.52
CA ARG A 151 -15.48 -19.98 -18.82
C ARG A 151 -16.00 -19.16 -20.01
N HIS A 152 -17.04 -18.36 -19.80
CA HIS A 152 -17.65 -17.51 -20.83
C HIS A 152 -17.17 -16.06 -20.71
N TRP A 153 -17.05 -15.57 -19.48
CA TRP A 153 -16.68 -14.18 -19.20
C TRP A 153 -15.22 -13.88 -19.51
N LEU A 154 -14.28 -14.74 -19.12
CA LEU A 154 -12.84 -14.47 -19.29
C LEU A 154 -12.44 -14.34 -20.78
N PRO A 155 -12.86 -15.24 -21.70
CA PRO A 155 -12.59 -15.05 -23.13
C PRO A 155 -13.26 -13.79 -23.70
N PHE A 156 -14.45 -13.44 -23.22
CA PHE A 156 -15.16 -12.22 -23.63
C PHE A 156 -14.39 -10.96 -23.23
N CYS A 157 -13.90 -10.88 -21.99
CA CYS A 157 -13.11 -9.75 -21.50
C CYS A 157 -11.85 -9.53 -22.33
N ARG A 158 -11.10 -10.61 -22.59
CA ARG A 158 -9.85 -10.55 -23.38
C ARG A 158 -10.09 -10.16 -24.83
N LYS A 159 -11.17 -10.66 -25.45
CA LYS A 159 -11.48 -10.34 -26.86
C LYS A 159 -11.90 -8.90 -27.06
N ASN A 160 -12.63 -8.33 -26.10
CA ASN A 160 -13.27 -7.03 -26.23
C ASN A 160 -12.53 -5.91 -25.47
N ASN A 161 -11.39 -6.21 -24.82
CA ASN A 161 -10.63 -5.26 -23.98
C ASN A 161 -11.54 -4.49 -22.99
N VAL A 162 -12.50 -5.19 -22.39
CA VAL A 162 -13.57 -4.59 -21.55
C VAL A 162 -13.03 -4.10 -20.21
N LEU A 163 -12.01 -4.78 -19.71
CA LEU A 163 -11.29 -4.30 -18.55
C LEU A 163 -10.25 -3.32 -19.07
N GLU A 164 -10.26 -2.11 -18.53
CA GLU A 164 -9.07 -1.26 -18.51
C GLU A 164 -8.05 -1.98 -17.60
N THR A 165 -7.55 -3.14 -18.07
CA THR A 165 -6.54 -3.94 -17.40
C THR A 165 -5.32 -3.07 -17.37
N ARG A 166 -5.11 -2.39 -16.24
CA ARG A 166 -3.77 -2.01 -15.85
C ARG A 166 -2.96 -3.29 -15.95
N THR A 167 -2.04 -3.32 -16.90
CA THR A 167 -0.98 -4.32 -16.95
C THR A 167 -0.41 -4.37 -15.53
N LEU A 168 -0.29 -5.57 -14.94
CA LEU A 168 0.31 -5.74 -13.63
C LEU A 168 1.83 -5.51 -13.72
N CYS A 169 2.26 -4.33 -14.16
CA CYS A 169 3.65 -3.96 -14.31
C CYS A 169 3.84 -2.48 -14.00
#